data_AF-A0A346XUR9-F1
#
_entry.id   AF-A0A346XUR9-F1
#
_cell.length_a   1.000
_cell.length_b   1.000
_cell.length_c   1.000
_cell.angle_alpha   90.00
_cell.angle_beta   90.00
_cell.angle_gamma   90.00
#
_symmetry.space_group_name_H-M   'P 1'
#
loop_
_entity.id
_entity.type
_entity.pdbx_description
1 polymer ?
#
loop_
_entity_poly.entity_id
_entity_poly.type
_entity_poly.pdbx_seq_one_letter_code
_entity_poly.pdbx_strand_id
1 'polypeptide(L)'
;MSSRSLLPTRLLLVLGVLALLSGLVLPAVAQEEFSLTVAPTVGLAETDTVSVTLAGTPSGEGLYVRQCIAPVGEERPTVCDGTGSWATLPAGLPGTPDGSLQPSQGTFDFPVAQAFGDVDCTVVQCGIFTRRDHNDPGDTSLDRWVPITFAAGVPGGARAVERVQGSDRFTTAAVASGSFEASSVAFVANGTGFADALAGGPAAVINGAPLLLVEADTVPPATSDALTALAPEQIVLLGGEGAISAAVEQELAAIAPTSRRSGVDRWATAAAVSAAAWPDGATDVLVASGIDHPDALSGGAGAGMLGSPLLLVATDTVPEATRAELERLSPSRITILGGQSSVSAAVQQELNGIAPTTRIAGTSRFDTAATVATTLWSSGTRRAVVVNGEGFADALSAAPLAGLYGGPVLLVTRDTAPQETLDALDQLGVTTVTVLGGPGVVSNAVLEALVGGGASQ
;
A
#
# COMPACT_ATOMS: atom_id res chain seq x y z
N MET A 1 -60.47 49.71 6.90
CA MET A 1 -61.66 48.84 6.71
C MET A 1 -61.35 47.52 7.43
N SER A 2 -61.63 47.40 8.73
CA SER A 2 -62.89 46.91 9.34
C SER A 2 -63.29 45.53 8.77
N SER A 3 -63.22 44.42 9.52
CA SER A 3 -64.14 44.04 10.61
C SER A 3 -63.55 42.83 11.39
N ARG A 4 -63.42 42.85 12.73
CA ARG A 4 -64.40 42.52 13.80
C ARG A 4 -64.96 41.09 13.69
N SER A 5 -64.60 40.17 14.61
CA SER A 5 -65.27 39.92 15.92
C SER A 5 -65.98 38.55 15.85
N LEU A 6 -65.78 37.59 16.76
CA LEU A 6 -66.56 37.41 17.99
C LEU A 6 -65.98 36.24 18.82
N LEU A 7 -65.73 36.45 20.12
CA LEU A 7 -65.76 35.41 21.16
C LEU A 7 -67.24 35.09 21.52
N PRO A 8 -67.56 33.93 22.13
CA PRO A 8 -67.72 33.95 23.59
C PRO A 8 -67.36 32.65 24.35
N THR A 9 -66.70 32.88 25.48
CA THR A 9 -66.87 32.30 26.83
C THR A 9 -68.09 31.38 27.10
N ARG A 10 -67.84 30.18 27.66
CA ARG A 10 -68.61 29.49 28.73
C ARG A 10 -67.73 28.36 29.31
N LEU A 11 -67.79 27.89 30.56
CA LEU A 11 -68.19 28.33 31.90
C LEU A 11 -67.85 27.08 32.77
N LEU A 12 -67.34 27.30 33.99
CA LEU A 12 -66.94 26.30 34.99
C LEU A 12 -67.94 25.15 35.22
N LEU A 13 -67.47 23.97 35.67
CA LEU A 13 -67.94 23.33 36.91
C LEU A 13 -67.12 22.07 37.35
N VAL A 14 -66.67 22.12 38.62
CA VAL A 14 -66.54 21.08 39.67
C VAL A 14 -65.36 20.08 39.74
N LEU A 15 -64.79 20.11 40.96
CA LEU A 15 -63.88 19.23 41.71
C LEU A 15 -64.09 17.71 41.63
N GLY A 16 -62.98 17.01 41.93
CA GLY A 16 -62.92 15.65 42.50
C GLY A 16 -62.30 14.68 41.51
N VAL A 17 -61.20 13.97 41.78
CA VAL A 17 -60.75 13.35 43.03
C VAL A 17 -59.23 13.18 42.94
N LEU A 18 -58.55 13.49 44.03
CA LEU A 18 -57.14 13.19 44.27
C LEU A 18 -56.99 11.67 44.41
N ALA A 19 -56.58 10.97 43.36
CA ALA A 19 -56.17 9.57 43.44
C ALA A 19 -54.64 9.51 43.45
N LEU A 20 -54.07 9.22 44.62
CA LEU A 20 -52.68 8.79 44.77
C LEU A 20 -52.48 7.49 44.00
N LEU A 21 -51.86 7.58 42.83
CA LEU A 21 -51.13 6.48 42.22
C LEU A 21 -49.68 6.93 42.13
N SER A 22 -48.96 6.72 43.23
CA SER A 22 -47.51 6.60 43.24
C SER A 22 -47.13 5.48 42.29
N GLY A 23 -46.89 5.84 41.03
CA GLY A 23 -46.29 4.94 40.05
C GLY A 23 -44.91 4.54 40.56
N LEU A 24 -44.73 3.25 40.84
CA LEU A 24 -43.41 2.65 40.83
C LEU A 24 -42.82 2.93 39.45
N VAL A 25 -41.91 3.90 39.36
CA VAL A 25 -40.91 3.90 38.29
C VAL A 25 -39.95 2.80 38.70
N LEU A 26 -40.17 1.59 38.19
CA LEU A 26 -39.12 0.60 38.15
C LEU A 26 -37.96 1.24 37.38
N PRO A 27 -36.72 1.23 37.88
CA PRO A 27 -35.60 1.64 37.06
C PRO A 27 -35.64 0.75 35.82
N ALA A 28 -35.68 1.36 34.64
CA ALA A 28 -35.36 0.63 33.43
C ALA A 28 -33.94 0.12 33.65
N VAL A 29 -33.81 -1.19 33.88
CA VAL A 29 -32.51 -1.85 33.82
C VAL A 29 -32.04 -1.58 32.40
N ALA A 30 -31.05 -0.70 32.24
CA ALA A 30 -30.42 -0.51 30.95
C ALA A 30 -29.88 -1.88 30.57
N GLN A 31 -30.48 -2.50 29.56
CA GLN A 31 -29.96 -3.73 29.00
C GLN A 31 -28.58 -3.38 28.43
N GLU A 32 -27.53 -3.98 28.98
CA GLU A 32 -26.17 -3.73 28.50
C GLU A 32 -26.11 -4.04 26.99
N GLU A 33 -25.62 -3.08 26.22
CA GLU A 33 -25.47 -3.24 24.78
C GLU A 33 -24.46 -4.36 24.48
N PHE A 34 -24.79 -5.21 23.50
CA PHE A 34 -23.92 -6.32 23.15
C PHE A 34 -22.57 -5.83 22.61
N SER A 35 -21.48 -6.37 23.17
CA SER A 35 -20.12 -6.04 22.76
C SER A 35 -19.21 -7.27 22.66
N LEU A 36 -18.24 -7.17 21.76
CA LEU A 36 -17.17 -8.15 21.52
C LEU A 36 -15.82 -7.46 21.73
N THR A 37 -14.98 -8.00 22.61
CA THR A 37 -13.58 -7.60 22.78
C THR A 37 -12.67 -8.80 22.54
N VAL A 38 -11.52 -8.58 21.91
CA VAL A 38 -10.53 -9.63 21.60
C VAL A 38 -9.14 -9.15 22.05
N ALA A 39 -8.35 -10.03 22.67
CA ALA A 39 -6.96 -9.74 23.02
C ALA A 39 -6.09 -11.02 23.13
N PRO A 40 -4.85 -11.06 22.63
CA PRO A 40 -4.22 -10.03 21.80
C PRO A 40 -4.82 -9.98 20.39
N THR A 41 -4.69 -8.84 19.71
CA THR A 41 -5.18 -8.66 18.33
C THR A 41 -4.06 -8.50 17.31
N VAL A 42 -2.80 -8.45 17.74
CA VAL A 42 -1.66 -8.23 16.86
C VAL A 42 -0.48 -9.12 17.26
N GLY A 43 0.34 -9.48 16.28
CA GLY A 43 1.56 -10.27 16.51
C GLY A 43 1.28 -11.73 16.87
N LEU A 44 0.15 -12.28 16.43
CA LEU A 44 -0.25 -13.67 16.71
C LEU A 44 0.62 -14.67 15.95
N ALA A 45 0.97 -15.79 16.56
CA ALA A 45 1.62 -16.93 15.92
C ALA A 45 0.59 -17.90 15.30
N GLU A 46 1.06 -18.84 14.47
CA GLU A 46 0.24 -19.72 13.61
C GLU A 46 -0.90 -20.45 14.33
N THR A 47 -0.74 -20.75 15.63
CA THR A 47 -1.68 -21.54 16.44
C THR A 47 -1.97 -20.88 17.79
N ASP A 48 -1.82 -19.57 17.88
CA ASP A 48 -2.12 -18.84 19.10
C ASP A 48 -3.61 -18.93 19.46
N THR A 49 -3.90 -18.60 20.72
CA THR A 49 -5.27 -18.38 21.19
C THR A 49 -5.45 -16.90 21.50
N VAL A 50 -6.63 -16.39 21.22
CA VAL A 50 -7.04 -15.04 21.62
C VAL A 50 -8.12 -15.12 22.68
N SER A 51 -8.07 -14.23 23.65
CA SER A 51 -9.10 -14.08 24.66
C SER A 51 -10.27 -13.28 24.06
N VAL A 52 -11.42 -13.93 23.92
CA VAL A 52 -12.68 -13.37 23.44
C VAL A 52 -13.56 -13.04 24.65
N THR A 53 -13.95 -11.79 24.79
CA THR A 53 -14.85 -11.31 25.85
C THR A 53 -16.17 -10.83 25.25
N LEU A 54 -17.28 -11.34 25.76
CA LEU A 54 -18.65 -11.00 25.36
C LEU A 54 -19.40 -10.42 26.56
N ALA A 55 -20.02 -9.25 26.35
CA ALA A 55 -20.89 -8.61 27.34
C ALA A 55 -22.25 -8.25 26.73
N GLY A 56 -23.29 -8.16 27.54
CA GLY A 56 -24.65 -7.86 27.08
C GLY A 56 -25.34 -8.97 26.27
N THR A 57 -24.82 -10.21 26.30
CA THR A 57 -25.38 -11.32 25.51
C THR A 57 -26.81 -11.68 25.96
N PRO A 58 -27.82 -11.63 25.07
CA PRO A 58 -29.20 -11.97 25.42
C PRO A 58 -29.35 -13.42 25.90
N SER A 59 -30.13 -13.65 26.95
CA SER A 59 -30.34 -14.99 27.51
C SER A 59 -31.16 -15.86 26.56
N GLY A 60 -30.69 -17.09 26.31
CA GLY A 60 -31.42 -18.10 25.53
C GLY A 60 -31.26 -18.01 24.02
N GLU A 61 -30.46 -17.07 23.52
CA GLU A 61 -30.10 -16.96 22.11
C GLU A 61 -28.79 -17.70 21.81
N GLY A 62 -28.71 -18.34 20.64
CA GLY A 62 -27.48 -18.97 20.16
C GLY A 62 -26.55 -17.96 19.48
N LEU A 63 -25.27 -17.99 19.86
CA LEU A 63 -24.24 -17.10 19.33
C LEU A 63 -23.01 -17.91 18.94
N TYR A 64 -22.56 -17.71 17.70
CA TYR A 64 -21.32 -18.26 17.18
C TYR A 64 -20.20 -17.25 17.23
N VAL A 65 -18.99 -17.74 17.50
CA VAL A 65 -17.74 -17.02 17.29
C VAL A 65 -16.92 -17.76 16.23
N ARG A 66 -16.38 -17.01 15.27
CA ARG A 66 -15.64 -17.52 14.11
C ARG A 66 -14.46 -16.63 13.78
N GLN A 67 -13.44 -17.21 13.17
CA GLN A 67 -12.44 -16.43 12.46
C GLN A 67 -12.88 -16.25 11.00
N CYS A 68 -12.92 -15.01 10.53
CA CYS A 68 -13.38 -14.68 9.18
C CYS A 68 -12.48 -13.65 8.52
N ILE A 69 -12.53 -13.58 7.19
CA ILE A 69 -11.99 -12.43 6.45
C ILE A 69 -12.77 -11.14 6.80
N ALA A 70 -12.18 -9.99 6.52
CA ALA A 70 -12.82 -8.70 6.73
C ALA A 70 -14.13 -8.60 5.92
N PRO A 71 -15.22 -8.06 6.51
CA PRO A 71 -16.44 -7.76 5.78
C PRO A 71 -16.23 -6.65 4.74
N VAL A 72 -17.02 -6.67 3.67
CA VAL A 72 -17.05 -5.60 2.66
C VAL A 72 -18.23 -4.69 2.96
N GLY A 73 -17.97 -3.44 3.37
CA GLY A 73 -19.02 -2.51 3.78
C GLY A 73 -19.75 -2.96 5.04
N GLU A 74 -21.09 -2.94 5.02
CA GLU A 74 -21.94 -3.39 6.14
C GLU A 74 -22.37 -4.86 6.02
N GLU A 75 -21.85 -5.59 5.03
CA GLU A 75 -22.20 -6.99 4.80
C GLU A 75 -21.48 -7.94 5.77
N ARG A 76 -22.02 -9.16 5.93
CA ARG A 76 -21.35 -10.21 6.71
C ARG A 76 -20.10 -10.72 5.99
N PRO A 77 -19.07 -11.16 6.74
CA PRO A 77 -17.98 -11.94 6.16
C PRO A 77 -18.51 -13.18 5.42
N THR A 78 -18.03 -13.38 4.20
CA THR A 78 -18.47 -14.48 3.33
C THR A 78 -17.59 -15.73 3.46
N VAL A 79 -16.36 -15.59 3.98
CA VAL A 79 -15.41 -16.69 4.16
C VAL A 79 -14.92 -16.72 5.61
N CYS A 80 -15.11 -17.85 6.27
CA CYS A 80 -14.80 -18.07 7.68
C CYS A 80 -14.34 -19.51 7.92
N ASP A 81 -13.69 -19.73 9.06
CA ASP A 81 -13.20 -21.03 9.50
C ASP A 81 -14.33 -22.02 9.85
N GLY A 82 -14.24 -23.25 9.36
CA GLY A 82 -15.05 -24.41 9.81
C GLY A 82 -16.54 -24.17 10.12
N THR A 83 -17.03 -24.73 11.23
CA THR A 83 -18.41 -24.56 11.73
C THR A 83 -18.55 -23.46 12.80
N GLY A 84 -17.45 -22.83 13.21
CA GLY A 84 -17.41 -21.91 14.35
C GLY A 84 -17.53 -22.57 15.72
N SER A 85 -17.27 -21.81 16.77
CA SER A 85 -17.45 -22.22 18.17
C SER A 85 -18.71 -21.59 18.75
N TRP A 86 -19.50 -22.38 19.47
CA TRP A 86 -20.68 -21.89 20.19
C TRP A 86 -20.26 -21.14 21.46
N ALA A 87 -20.55 -19.84 21.51
CA ALA A 87 -20.41 -19.02 22.71
C ALA A 87 -21.65 -19.11 23.62
N THR A 88 -22.84 -19.28 23.04
CA THR A 88 -24.09 -19.55 23.76
C THR A 88 -24.97 -20.51 22.97
N LEU A 89 -25.78 -21.32 23.67
CA LEU A 89 -26.72 -22.26 23.06
C LEU A 89 -28.17 -21.74 23.11
N PRO A 90 -28.97 -21.97 22.06
CA PRO A 90 -30.41 -21.78 22.11
C PRO A 90 -31.05 -22.58 23.25
N ALA A 91 -32.06 -22.00 23.91
CA ALA A 91 -32.81 -22.70 24.95
C ALA A 91 -33.49 -23.97 24.40
N GLY A 92 -33.19 -25.14 24.99
CA GLY A 92 -33.89 -26.40 24.71
C GLY A 92 -33.16 -27.43 23.85
N LEU A 93 -31.90 -27.21 23.46
CA LEU A 93 -31.08 -28.23 22.77
C LEU A 93 -30.36 -29.16 23.78
N PRO A 94 -30.49 -30.50 23.65
CA PRO A 94 -29.84 -31.45 24.55
C PRO A 94 -28.38 -31.68 24.14
N GLY A 95 -27.46 -30.97 24.80
CA GLY A 95 -26.02 -31.27 24.80
C GLY A 95 -25.28 -31.00 23.49
N THR A 96 -24.17 -30.29 23.55
CA THR A 96 -23.25 -30.11 22.42
C THR A 96 -22.19 -31.22 22.43
N PRO A 97 -21.81 -31.77 21.27
CA PRO A 97 -20.44 -32.23 21.09
C PRO A 97 -19.54 -30.98 21.19
N ASP A 98 -18.40 -31.07 21.89
CA ASP A 98 -17.33 -30.06 21.89
C ASP A 98 -17.43 -28.85 22.86
N GLY A 99 -17.43 -29.06 24.18
CA GLY A 99 -16.86 -28.07 25.13
C GLY A 99 -17.49 -26.65 25.19
N SER A 100 -18.67 -26.42 24.62
CA SER A 100 -19.31 -25.09 24.50
C SER A 100 -19.47 -24.34 25.84
N LEU A 101 -19.14 -23.05 25.85
CA LEU A 101 -19.20 -22.18 27.02
C LEU A 101 -20.63 -21.71 27.34
N GLN A 102 -20.88 -21.48 28.63
CA GLN A 102 -22.15 -21.02 29.15
C GLN A 102 -22.28 -19.49 29.00
N PRO A 103 -23.50 -18.95 28.78
CA PRO A 103 -23.77 -17.52 28.54
C PRO A 103 -23.28 -16.52 29.59
N SER A 104 -22.85 -16.99 30.76
CA SER A 104 -22.42 -16.17 31.88
C SER A 104 -20.90 -16.08 32.08
N GLN A 105 -20.08 -16.70 31.22
CA GLN A 105 -18.64 -16.81 31.50
C GLN A 105 -17.83 -15.58 31.07
N GLY A 106 -18.42 -14.62 30.33
CA GLY A 106 -17.82 -13.30 30.06
C GLY A 106 -16.60 -13.31 29.13
N THR A 107 -15.67 -14.24 29.29
CA THR A 107 -14.40 -14.34 28.57
C THR A 107 -14.00 -15.79 28.36
N PHE A 108 -13.42 -16.11 27.20
CA PHE A 108 -12.88 -17.44 26.90
C PHE A 108 -11.77 -17.39 25.85
N ASP A 109 -10.97 -18.45 25.77
CA ASP A 109 -9.90 -18.56 24.77
C ASP A 109 -10.45 -19.17 23.47
N PHE A 110 -10.15 -18.51 22.36
CA PHE A 110 -10.54 -18.91 21.01
C PHE A 110 -9.27 -19.19 20.20
N PRO A 111 -9.09 -20.40 19.66
CA PRO A 111 -7.94 -20.71 18.81
C PRO A 111 -8.04 -19.94 17.50
N VAL A 112 -6.95 -19.31 17.09
CA VAL A 112 -6.85 -18.66 15.77
C VAL A 112 -5.89 -19.44 14.90
N ALA A 113 -6.12 -19.41 13.59
CA ALA A 113 -5.27 -20.04 12.60
C ALA A 113 -4.76 -19.01 11.61
N GLN A 114 -3.46 -19.02 11.35
CA GLN A 114 -2.88 -18.14 10.33
C GLN A 114 -3.42 -18.44 8.93
N ALA A 115 -3.86 -19.67 8.67
CA ALA A 115 -4.55 -20.04 7.44
C ALA A 115 -5.71 -21.01 7.71
N PHE A 116 -6.79 -20.89 6.95
CA PHE A 116 -7.92 -21.84 6.96
C PHE A 116 -8.53 -21.98 5.56
N GLY A 117 -8.67 -23.22 5.08
CA GLY A 117 -9.03 -23.46 3.68
C GLY A 117 -8.00 -22.81 2.74
N ASP A 118 -8.46 -21.98 1.81
CA ASP A 118 -7.62 -21.19 0.89
C ASP A 118 -7.30 -19.77 1.43
N VAL A 119 -7.75 -19.43 2.64
CA VAL A 119 -7.53 -18.12 3.26
C VAL A 119 -6.20 -18.12 4.00
N ASP A 120 -5.33 -17.16 3.69
CA ASP A 120 -4.11 -16.84 4.43
C ASP A 120 -4.27 -15.49 5.12
N CYS A 121 -4.40 -15.50 6.44
CA CYS A 121 -4.60 -14.32 7.28
C CYS A 121 -3.34 -13.46 7.46
N THR A 122 -2.21 -13.84 6.85
CA THR A 122 -1.08 -12.92 6.66
C THR A 122 -1.22 -12.07 5.39
N VAL A 123 -2.10 -12.48 4.47
CA VAL A 123 -2.31 -11.85 3.16
C VAL A 123 -3.62 -11.06 3.11
N VAL A 124 -4.68 -11.56 3.76
CA VAL A 124 -5.97 -10.89 3.87
C VAL A 124 -6.26 -10.52 5.31
N GLN A 125 -6.89 -9.36 5.54
CA GLN A 125 -7.28 -8.95 6.88
C GLN A 125 -8.30 -9.93 7.45
N CYS A 126 -7.90 -10.69 8.47
CA CYS A 126 -8.80 -11.55 9.24
C CYS A 126 -9.24 -10.88 10.53
N GLY A 127 -10.28 -11.43 11.15
CA GLY A 127 -10.81 -10.98 12.42
C GLY A 127 -11.72 -12.01 13.07
N ILE A 128 -12.00 -11.81 14.35
CA ILE A 128 -12.99 -12.59 15.08
C ILE A 128 -14.36 -11.98 14.84
N PHE A 129 -15.29 -12.80 14.37
CA PHE A 129 -16.66 -12.43 14.04
C PHE A 129 -17.65 -13.15 14.95
N THR A 130 -18.66 -12.43 15.40
CA THR A 130 -19.82 -12.99 16.09
C THR A 130 -21.02 -13.05 15.17
N ARG A 131 -21.84 -14.10 15.27
CA ARG A 131 -23.06 -14.24 14.47
C ARG A 131 -24.16 -14.95 15.26
N ARG A 132 -25.39 -14.41 15.20
CA ARG A 132 -26.57 -15.06 15.77
C ARG A 132 -26.94 -16.35 15.01
N ASP A 133 -27.49 -17.31 15.75
CA ASP A 133 -27.95 -18.64 15.29
C ASP A 133 -28.73 -18.62 13.95
N HIS A 134 -28.67 -19.72 13.20
CA HIS A 134 -29.21 -19.94 11.86
C HIS A 134 -30.75 -19.89 11.75
N ASN A 135 -31.47 -19.73 12.87
CA ASN A 135 -32.93 -19.69 12.90
C ASN A 135 -33.52 -18.37 12.38
N ASP A 136 -32.72 -17.30 12.30
CA ASP A 136 -33.10 -16.04 11.65
C ASP A 136 -31.89 -15.44 10.91
N PRO A 137 -31.65 -15.80 9.63
CA PRO A 137 -30.49 -15.32 8.90
C PRO A 137 -30.51 -13.82 8.62
N GLY A 138 -31.63 -13.11 8.81
CA GLY A 138 -31.74 -11.66 8.58
C GLY A 138 -31.33 -10.82 9.79
N ASP A 139 -31.21 -11.41 10.97
CA ASP A 139 -30.90 -10.69 12.20
C ASP A 139 -29.39 -10.49 12.37
N THR A 140 -28.94 -9.23 12.30
CA THR A 140 -27.53 -8.81 12.46
C THR A 140 -27.25 -8.14 13.80
N SER A 141 -28.19 -8.18 14.76
CA SER A 141 -28.10 -7.44 16.03
C SER A 141 -26.87 -7.82 16.87
N LEU A 142 -26.40 -9.05 16.75
CA LEU A 142 -25.22 -9.60 17.45
C LEU A 142 -23.98 -9.73 16.56
N ASP A 143 -23.99 -9.14 15.36
CA ASP A 143 -22.83 -9.18 14.48
C ASP A 143 -21.79 -8.15 14.93
N ARG A 144 -20.63 -8.62 15.39
CA ARG A 144 -19.46 -7.79 15.69
C ARG A 144 -18.22 -8.42 15.07
N TRP A 145 -17.33 -7.58 14.54
CA TRP A 145 -16.06 -8.00 13.95
C TRP A 145 -14.92 -7.23 14.60
N VAL A 146 -13.89 -7.94 15.06
CA VAL A 146 -12.67 -7.35 15.62
C VAL A 146 -11.46 -7.85 14.83
N PRO A 147 -10.65 -6.96 14.22
CA PRO A 147 -9.49 -7.36 13.43
C PRO A 147 -8.46 -8.08 14.29
N ILE A 148 -7.82 -9.10 13.71
CA ILE A 148 -6.61 -9.71 14.24
C ILE A 148 -5.50 -9.70 13.17
N THR A 149 -4.26 -9.56 13.58
CA THR A 149 -3.09 -9.72 12.71
C THR A 149 -2.13 -10.74 13.28
N PHE A 150 -1.74 -11.68 12.42
CA PHE A 150 -0.62 -12.56 12.72
C PHE A 150 0.66 -11.74 12.59
N ALA A 151 1.67 -12.06 13.42
CA ALA A 151 3.01 -11.61 13.11
C ALA A 151 3.28 -12.04 11.66
N ALA A 152 3.70 -11.10 10.80
CA ALA A 152 4.24 -11.46 9.50
C ALA A 152 5.22 -12.59 9.80
N GLY A 153 4.90 -13.81 9.35
CA GLY A 153 5.70 -14.97 9.72
C GLY A 153 7.13 -14.58 9.41
N VAL A 154 8.03 -14.67 10.39
CA VAL A 154 9.47 -14.61 10.07
C VAL A 154 9.61 -15.56 8.90
N PRO A 155 10.08 -15.14 7.72
CA PRO A 155 10.35 -16.07 6.65
C PRO A 155 11.50 -16.98 7.13
N GLY A 156 11.15 -18.03 7.85
CA GLY A 156 12.05 -19.14 8.16
C GLY A 156 12.32 -19.99 6.92
N GLY A 157 11.66 -19.67 5.80
CA GLY A 157 11.92 -20.23 4.48
C GLY A 157 12.88 -19.37 3.67
N ALA A 158 13.76 -20.03 2.94
CA ALA A 158 14.57 -19.41 1.90
C ALA A 158 13.67 -18.67 0.89
N ARG A 159 13.98 -17.40 0.63
CA ARG A 159 13.41 -16.59 -0.45
C ARG A 159 13.86 -17.13 -1.80
N ALA A 160 12.96 -17.10 -2.78
CA ALA A 160 13.35 -17.27 -4.18
C ALA A 160 14.07 -15.99 -4.65
N VAL A 161 15.31 -16.12 -5.10
CA VAL A 161 16.08 -14.99 -5.63
C VAL A 161 16.32 -15.20 -7.12
N GLU A 162 15.79 -14.29 -7.92
CA GLU A 162 15.90 -14.30 -9.38
C GLU A 162 16.74 -13.12 -9.84
N ARG A 163 17.44 -13.27 -10.97
CA ARG A 163 18.23 -12.19 -11.56
C ARG A 163 17.70 -11.81 -12.94
N VAL A 164 17.45 -10.52 -13.12
CA VAL A 164 17.18 -9.88 -14.41
C VAL A 164 18.41 -9.08 -14.81
N GLN A 165 19.02 -9.41 -15.95
CA GLN A 165 20.28 -8.81 -16.38
C GLN A 165 20.41 -8.81 -17.90
N GLY A 166 21.13 -7.82 -18.41
CA GLY A 166 21.68 -7.80 -19.76
C GLY A 166 23.20 -7.56 -19.75
N SER A 167 23.80 -7.42 -20.93
CA SER A 167 25.21 -7.02 -21.07
C SER A 167 25.47 -5.58 -20.64
N ASP A 168 24.43 -4.76 -20.63
CA ASP A 168 24.41 -3.35 -20.25
C ASP A 168 23.01 -2.97 -19.76
N ARG A 169 22.86 -1.72 -19.33
CA ARG A 169 21.60 -1.15 -18.81
C ARG A 169 20.43 -1.20 -19.80
N PHE A 170 20.71 -1.07 -21.09
CA PHE A 170 19.68 -1.05 -22.12
C PHE A 170 19.10 -2.45 -22.29
N THR A 171 19.99 -3.44 -22.33
CA THR A 171 19.63 -4.85 -22.37
C THR A 171 18.97 -5.29 -21.06
N THR A 172 19.43 -4.84 -19.88
CA THR A 172 18.76 -5.11 -18.60
C THR A 172 17.33 -4.55 -18.60
N ALA A 173 17.12 -3.32 -19.05
CA ALA A 173 15.79 -2.72 -19.16
C ALA A 173 14.90 -3.47 -20.18
N ALA A 174 15.47 -3.88 -21.32
CA ALA A 174 14.78 -4.71 -22.31
C ALA A 174 14.33 -6.05 -21.72
N VAL A 175 15.19 -6.77 -21.00
CA VAL A 175 14.83 -8.03 -20.34
C VAL A 175 13.77 -7.81 -19.26
N ALA A 176 13.90 -6.75 -18.44
CA ALA A 176 12.89 -6.40 -17.42
C ALA A 176 11.52 -6.09 -18.05
N SER A 177 11.50 -5.49 -19.24
CA SER A 177 10.26 -5.22 -19.97
C SER A 177 9.51 -6.48 -20.42
N GLY A 178 10.20 -7.62 -20.53
CA GLY A 178 9.58 -8.91 -20.86
C GLY A 178 8.64 -9.45 -19.77
N SER A 179 8.67 -8.89 -18.56
CA SER A 179 7.70 -9.21 -17.49
C SER A 179 6.30 -8.64 -17.74
N PHE A 180 6.13 -7.75 -18.71
CA PHE A 180 4.87 -7.09 -19.03
C PHE A 180 4.21 -7.83 -20.21
N GLU A 181 3.15 -8.62 -19.95
CA GLU A 181 2.55 -9.52 -20.95
C GLU A 181 1.86 -8.80 -22.13
N ALA A 182 1.38 -7.58 -21.91
CA ALA A 182 0.98 -6.60 -22.93
C ALA A 182 0.87 -5.23 -22.25
N SER A 183 1.39 -4.17 -22.87
CA SER A 183 1.25 -2.82 -22.35
C SER A 183 0.88 -1.85 -23.46
N SER A 184 -0.20 -1.08 -23.26
CA SER A 184 -0.64 -0.06 -24.22
C SER A 184 0.35 1.09 -24.32
N VAL A 185 1.18 1.31 -23.30
CA VAL A 185 2.17 2.38 -23.26
C VAL A 185 3.55 1.81 -22.95
N ALA A 186 4.59 2.31 -23.61
CA ALA A 186 5.97 2.10 -23.19
C ALA A 186 6.63 3.45 -22.89
N PHE A 187 7.24 3.59 -21.73
CA PHE A 187 8.02 4.77 -21.38
C PHE A 187 9.47 4.58 -21.82
N VAL A 188 10.08 5.64 -22.37
CA VAL A 188 11.46 5.62 -22.84
C VAL A 188 12.21 6.83 -22.29
N ALA A 189 13.32 6.58 -21.61
CA ALA A 189 14.19 7.62 -21.06
C ALA A 189 15.64 7.46 -21.55
N ASN A 190 16.45 8.51 -21.39
CA ASN A 190 17.89 8.39 -21.60
C ASN A 190 18.54 7.53 -20.50
N GLY A 191 19.33 6.52 -20.85
CA GLY A 191 19.98 5.61 -19.90
C GLY A 191 21.33 6.09 -19.33
N THR A 192 21.83 7.23 -19.79
CA THR A 192 23.09 7.85 -19.32
C THR A 192 22.86 8.93 -18.27
N GLY A 193 21.65 9.49 -18.21
CA GLY A 193 21.13 10.30 -17.10
C GLY A 193 20.11 9.52 -16.26
N PHE A 194 19.74 10.03 -15.09
CA PHE A 194 18.78 9.36 -14.21
C PHE A 194 17.48 10.13 -14.00
N ALA A 195 17.53 11.46 -13.99
CA ALA A 195 16.45 12.27 -13.43
C ALA A 195 15.11 12.09 -14.18
N ASP A 196 15.15 12.03 -15.51
CA ASP A 196 13.95 11.86 -16.33
C ASP A 196 13.30 10.47 -16.11
N ALA A 197 14.12 9.42 -15.96
CA ALA A 197 13.63 8.07 -15.68
C ALA A 197 13.06 7.95 -14.27
N LEU A 198 13.69 8.58 -13.27
CA LEU A 198 13.20 8.58 -11.88
C LEU A 198 11.83 9.27 -11.77
N ALA A 199 11.67 10.43 -12.44
CA ALA A 199 10.39 11.14 -12.48
C ALA A 199 9.33 10.37 -13.28
N GLY A 200 9.74 9.64 -14.32
CA GLY A 200 8.86 8.79 -15.12
C GLY A 200 8.43 7.48 -14.47
N GLY A 201 9.18 6.98 -13.49
CA GLY A 201 8.92 5.71 -12.81
C GLY A 201 7.48 5.57 -12.29
N PRO A 202 6.98 6.52 -11.48
CA PRO A 202 5.59 6.45 -10.98
C PRO A 202 4.55 6.49 -12.09
N ALA A 203 4.78 7.28 -13.15
CA ALA A 203 3.89 7.32 -14.32
C ALA A 203 3.87 5.96 -15.05
N ALA A 204 5.02 5.29 -15.17
CA ALA A 204 5.11 3.95 -15.72
C ALA A 204 4.37 2.92 -14.83
N VAL A 205 4.51 3.01 -13.51
CA VAL A 205 3.81 2.14 -12.55
C VAL A 205 2.29 2.25 -12.67
N ILE A 206 1.71 3.46 -12.65
CA ILE A 206 0.25 3.62 -12.70
C ILE A 206 -0.36 3.19 -14.05
N ASN A 207 0.45 3.17 -15.11
CA ASN A 207 0.05 2.68 -16.43
C ASN A 207 0.30 1.18 -16.61
N GLY A 208 0.89 0.48 -15.63
CA GLY A 208 1.31 -0.91 -15.79
C GLY A 208 2.28 -1.08 -16.96
N ALA A 209 3.18 -0.13 -17.15
CA ALA A 209 4.01 0.03 -18.33
C ALA A 209 5.50 -0.13 -18.02
N PRO A 210 6.28 -0.72 -18.95
CA PRO A 210 7.73 -0.78 -18.80
C PRO A 210 8.36 0.60 -19.02
N LEU A 211 9.54 0.79 -18.41
CA LEU A 211 10.45 1.89 -18.72
C LEU A 211 11.71 1.33 -19.38
N LEU A 212 11.88 1.65 -20.65
CA LEU A 212 13.00 1.28 -21.50
C LEU A 212 13.99 2.44 -21.63
N LEU A 213 15.21 2.13 -22.05
CA LEU A 213 16.31 3.09 -22.08
C LEU A 213 16.86 3.26 -23.50
N VAL A 214 17.24 4.49 -23.84
CA VAL A 214 17.96 4.83 -25.08
C VAL A 214 19.20 5.65 -24.79
N GLU A 215 20.10 5.76 -25.76
CA GLU A 215 21.15 6.78 -25.74
C GLU A 215 20.61 8.11 -26.30
N ALA A 216 21.40 9.18 -26.20
CA ALA A 216 20.96 10.49 -26.67
C ALA A 216 20.66 10.52 -28.17
N ASP A 217 21.50 9.84 -28.97
CA ASP A 217 21.45 9.87 -30.42
C ASP A 217 21.26 8.49 -31.08
N THR A 218 21.05 7.45 -30.28
CA THR A 218 20.96 6.06 -30.76
C THR A 218 19.86 5.32 -30.01
N VAL A 219 19.03 4.56 -30.73
CA VAL A 219 18.19 3.50 -30.15
C VAL A 219 19.02 2.21 -30.09
N PRO A 220 19.35 1.69 -28.90
CA PRO A 220 20.02 0.40 -28.80
C PRO A 220 19.14 -0.71 -29.39
N PRO A 221 19.71 -1.70 -30.12
CA PRO A 221 18.92 -2.78 -30.72
C PRO A 221 18.04 -3.54 -29.72
N ALA A 222 18.54 -3.77 -28.50
CA ALA A 222 17.75 -4.40 -27.44
C ALA A 222 16.47 -3.62 -27.10
N THR A 223 16.53 -2.28 -27.17
CA THR A 223 15.38 -1.41 -26.92
C THR A 223 14.38 -1.44 -28.06
N SER A 224 14.84 -1.35 -29.32
CA SER A 224 13.94 -1.46 -30.48
C SER A 224 13.27 -2.83 -30.58
N ASP A 225 14.01 -3.90 -30.28
CA ASP A 225 13.50 -5.27 -30.29
C ASP A 225 12.45 -5.46 -29.18
N ALA A 226 12.71 -4.96 -27.96
CA ALA A 226 11.75 -5.00 -26.87
C ALA A 226 10.47 -4.22 -27.19
N LEU A 227 10.57 -3.00 -27.74
CA LEU A 227 9.40 -2.22 -28.15
C LEU A 227 8.61 -2.91 -29.25
N THR A 228 9.29 -3.53 -30.22
CA THR A 228 8.63 -4.28 -31.29
C THR A 228 7.90 -5.51 -30.74
N ALA A 229 8.50 -6.22 -29.77
CA ALA A 229 7.90 -7.38 -29.13
C ALA A 229 6.71 -7.01 -28.23
N LEU A 230 6.81 -5.90 -27.50
CA LEU A 230 5.72 -5.36 -26.67
C LEU A 230 4.55 -4.83 -27.51
N ALA A 231 4.84 -4.32 -28.71
CA ALA A 231 3.89 -3.68 -29.62
C ALA A 231 2.96 -2.66 -28.92
N PRO A 232 3.51 -1.64 -28.23
CA PRO A 232 2.70 -0.67 -27.50
C PRO A 232 1.85 0.19 -28.45
N GLU A 233 0.69 0.63 -27.97
CA GLU A 233 -0.14 1.60 -28.71
C GLU A 233 0.48 3.01 -28.71
N GLN A 234 1.32 3.31 -27.72
CA GLN A 234 2.02 4.58 -27.58
C GLN A 234 3.40 4.43 -26.95
N ILE A 235 4.37 5.21 -27.45
CA ILE A 235 5.65 5.43 -26.78
C ILE A 235 5.66 6.83 -26.15
N VAL A 236 6.08 6.92 -24.89
CA VAL A 236 6.23 8.19 -24.16
C VAL A 236 7.69 8.44 -23.86
N LEU A 237 8.28 9.45 -24.51
CA LEU A 237 9.64 9.88 -24.26
C LEU A 237 9.70 10.78 -23.03
N LEU A 238 10.69 10.53 -22.18
CA LEU A 238 10.97 11.27 -20.96
C LEU A 238 12.29 12.01 -21.14
N GLY A 239 12.23 13.35 -21.20
CA GLY A 239 13.39 14.22 -21.40
C GLY A 239 13.34 15.00 -22.71
N GLY A 240 14.05 16.13 -22.75
CA GLY A 240 14.13 17.01 -23.93
C GLY A 240 15.03 16.46 -25.04
N GLU A 241 15.15 17.20 -26.15
CA GLU A 241 15.96 16.78 -27.30
C GLU A 241 17.46 16.61 -26.99
N GLY A 242 17.98 17.30 -25.97
CA GLY A 242 19.35 17.08 -25.50
C GLY A 242 19.56 15.76 -24.77
N ALA A 243 18.49 15.13 -24.27
CA ALA A 243 18.53 13.82 -23.63
C ALA A 243 18.14 12.69 -24.60
N ILE A 244 17.20 12.94 -25.50
CA ILE A 244 16.74 12.00 -26.53
C ILE A 244 16.50 12.82 -27.80
N SER A 245 17.38 12.72 -28.79
CA SER A 245 17.34 13.57 -29.98
C SER A 245 16.08 13.36 -30.82
N ALA A 246 15.78 14.34 -31.68
CA ALA A 246 14.67 14.23 -32.62
C ALA A 246 14.84 13.04 -33.60
N ALA A 247 16.08 12.62 -33.89
CA ALA A 247 16.34 11.44 -34.70
C ALA A 247 15.92 10.15 -33.99
N VAL A 248 16.25 10.02 -32.70
CA VAL A 248 15.79 8.89 -31.87
C VAL A 248 14.26 8.88 -31.77
N GLU A 249 13.63 10.05 -31.57
CA GLU A 249 12.16 10.15 -31.56
C GLU A 249 11.54 9.70 -32.89
N GLN A 250 12.13 10.10 -34.02
CA GLN A 250 11.67 9.69 -35.34
C GLN A 250 11.80 8.17 -35.56
N GLU A 251 12.89 7.57 -35.09
CA GLU A 251 13.09 6.11 -35.17
C GLU A 251 12.05 5.36 -34.32
N LEU A 252 11.81 5.81 -33.10
CA LEU A 252 10.80 5.21 -32.21
C LEU A 252 9.37 5.41 -32.75
N ALA A 253 9.10 6.56 -33.39
CA ALA A 253 7.81 6.84 -34.04
C ALA A 253 7.50 5.90 -35.23
N ALA A 254 8.51 5.22 -35.77
CA ALA A 254 8.29 4.17 -36.78
C ALA A 254 7.78 2.85 -36.18
N ILE A 255 7.93 2.65 -34.86
CA ILE A 255 7.43 1.47 -34.13
C ILE A 255 5.99 1.71 -33.66
N ALA A 256 5.74 2.83 -32.97
CA ALA A 256 4.43 3.20 -32.44
C ALA A 256 4.29 4.73 -32.34
N PRO A 257 3.07 5.29 -32.24
CA PRO A 257 2.86 6.71 -31.98
C PRO A 257 3.68 7.21 -30.79
N THR A 258 4.55 8.19 -31.02
CA THR A 258 5.47 8.71 -30.00
C THR A 258 5.04 10.09 -29.52
N SER A 259 5.12 10.33 -28.22
CA SER A 259 4.93 11.66 -27.64
C SER A 259 5.98 11.94 -26.56
N ARG A 260 6.34 13.20 -26.38
CA ARG A 260 7.40 13.62 -25.44
C ARG A 260 6.85 14.32 -24.22
N ARG A 261 7.45 14.07 -23.06
CA ARG A 261 7.27 14.83 -21.81
C ARG A 261 8.63 15.36 -21.39
N SER A 262 8.77 16.68 -21.42
CA SER A 262 10.06 17.33 -21.18
C SER A 262 9.87 18.75 -20.67
N GLY A 263 10.92 19.26 -20.02
CA GLY A 263 11.09 20.67 -19.72
C GLY A 263 12.51 21.14 -20.01
N VAL A 264 12.79 22.40 -19.67
CA VAL A 264 14.11 23.02 -19.87
C VAL A 264 15.21 22.40 -18.98
N ASP A 265 14.81 21.72 -17.91
CA ASP A 265 15.68 21.03 -16.97
C ASP A 265 14.93 19.83 -16.34
N ARG A 266 15.60 19.11 -15.44
CA ARG A 266 15.07 17.89 -14.79
C ARG A 266 13.82 18.14 -13.95
N TRP A 267 13.68 19.33 -13.38
CA TRP A 267 12.53 19.67 -12.52
C TRP A 267 11.32 19.99 -13.39
N ALA A 268 11.54 20.72 -14.48
CA ALA A 268 10.52 20.97 -15.49
C ALA A 268 10.10 19.69 -16.24
N THR A 269 11.01 18.76 -16.50
CA THR A 269 10.64 17.43 -17.02
C THR A 269 9.77 16.67 -16.02
N ALA A 270 10.16 16.62 -14.73
CA ALA A 270 9.34 15.97 -13.70
C ALA A 270 7.93 16.58 -13.60
N ALA A 271 7.83 17.91 -13.67
CA ALA A 271 6.56 18.62 -13.72
C ALA A 271 5.74 18.25 -14.98
N ALA A 272 6.36 18.17 -16.15
CA ALA A 272 5.68 17.81 -17.40
C ALA A 272 5.18 16.35 -17.40
N VAL A 273 5.94 15.43 -16.81
CA VAL A 273 5.51 14.04 -16.59
C VAL A 273 4.31 14.02 -15.65
N SER A 274 4.40 14.74 -14.54
CA SER A 274 3.34 14.83 -13.55
C SER A 274 2.04 15.42 -14.15
N ALA A 275 2.13 16.52 -14.87
CA ALA A 275 0.99 17.16 -15.52
C ALA A 275 0.25 16.24 -16.51
N ALA A 276 0.98 15.35 -17.19
CA ALA A 276 0.39 14.41 -18.14
C ALA A 276 -0.25 13.19 -17.47
N ALA A 277 0.34 12.67 -16.40
CA ALA A 277 -0.12 11.47 -15.72
C ALA A 277 -1.16 11.75 -14.62
N TRP A 278 -1.18 12.96 -14.06
CA TRP A 278 -2.13 13.42 -13.04
C TRP A 278 -2.82 14.74 -13.44
N PRO A 279 -3.60 14.75 -14.54
CA PRO A 279 -4.23 15.96 -15.06
C PRO A 279 -5.22 16.59 -14.06
N ASP A 280 -5.88 15.77 -13.24
CA ASP A 280 -6.92 16.18 -12.28
C ASP A 280 -6.38 16.50 -10.88
N GLY A 281 -5.05 16.47 -10.69
CA GLY A 281 -4.39 16.67 -9.40
C GLY A 281 -3.97 15.35 -8.73
N ALA A 282 -3.38 15.45 -7.54
CA ALA A 282 -2.98 14.29 -6.74
C ALA A 282 -3.12 14.58 -5.25
N THR A 283 -3.78 13.69 -4.50
CA THR A 283 -3.96 13.83 -3.04
C THR A 283 -2.63 13.81 -2.29
N ASP A 284 -1.70 12.99 -2.76
CA ASP A 284 -0.38 12.75 -2.20
C ASP A 284 0.68 13.04 -3.26
N VAL A 285 1.77 13.69 -2.87
CA VAL A 285 2.95 13.93 -3.72
C VAL A 285 4.21 13.53 -2.98
N LEU A 286 5.07 12.76 -3.63
CA LEU A 286 6.39 12.44 -3.11
C LEU A 286 7.41 13.41 -3.70
N VAL A 287 8.37 13.82 -2.89
CA VAL A 287 9.44 14.75 -3.28
C VAL A 287 10.78 14.13 -2.91
N ALA A 288 11.72 14.12 -3.84
CA ALA A 288 13.09 13.67 -3.59
C ALA A 288 14.11 14.61 -4.22
N SER A 289 15.39 14.43 -3.87
CA SER A 289 16.46 15.18 -4.52
C SER A 289 16.50 14.84 -6.01
N GLY A 290 16.59 15.87 -6.85
CA GLY A 290 16.93 15.73 -8.26
C GLY A 290 18.44 15.72 -8.50
N ILE A 291 19.26 15.92 -7.46
CA ILE A 291 20.72 16.00 -7.53
C ILE A 291 21.36 14.64 -7.22
N ASP A 292 20.87 13.95 -6.18
CA ASP A 292 21.20 12.57 -5.87
C ASP A 292 20.01 11.65 -6.13
N HIS A 293 20.27 10.39 -6.50
CA HIS A 293 19.28 9.48 -7.07
C HIS A 293 18.72 8.37 -6.15
N PRO A 294 19.43 7.85 -5.11
CA PRO A 294 18.98 6.65 -4.40
C PRO A 294 17.63 6.81 -3.67
N ASP A 295 17.37 7.99 -3.12
CA ASP A 295 16.12 8.28 -2.41
C ASP A 295 14.94 8.35 -3.39
N ALA A 296 15.14 8.96 -4.57
CA ALA A 296 14.14 8.99 -5.64
C ALA A 296 13.91 7.60 -6.26
N LEU A 297 14.98 6.81 -6.41
CA LEU A 297 14.93 5.45 -6.96
C LEU A 297 14.10 4.50 -6.08
N SER A 298 14.32 4.51 -4.77
CA SER A 298 13.51 3.72 -3.82
C SER A 298 12.08 4.25 -3.69
N GLY A 299 11.88 5.55 -3.91
CA GLY A 299 10.57 6.21 -3.91
C GLY A 299 9.69 5.97 -5.12
N GLY A 300 10.26 5.72 -6.30
CA GLY A 300 9.51 5.69 -7.56
C GLY A 300 8.39 4.65 -7.60
N ALA A 301 8.67 3.43 -7.14
CA ALA A 301 7.68 2.36 -7.04
C ALA A 301 6.58 2.70 -6.01
N GLY A 302 6.98 3.28 -4.87
CA GLY A 302 6.06 3.68 -3.81
C GLY A 302 5.13 4.83 -4.21
N ALA A 303 5.66 5.84 -4.90
CA ALA A 303 4.86 6.92 -5.48
C ALA A 303 3.83 6.35 -6.47
N GLY A 304 4.24 5.45 -7.36
CA GLY A 304 3.34 4.80 -8.30
C GLY A 304 2.25 3.97 -7.61
N MET A 305 2.61 3.19 -6.58
CA MET A 305 1.66 2.41 -5.79
C MET A 305 0.60 3.29 -5.10
N LEU A 306 0.99 4.47 -4.61
CA LEU A 306 0.07 5.44 -4.01
C LEU A 306 -0.79 6.17 -5.05
N GLY A 307 -0.54 5.97 -6.35
CA GLY A 307 -1.15 6.77 -7.40
C GLY A 307 -0.68 8.22 -7.37
N SER A 308 0.57 8.46 -6.98
CA SER A 308 1.16 9.78 -6.73
C SER A 308 2.34 10.10 -7.66
N PRO A 309 2.56 11.37 -8.03
CA PRO A 309 3.78 11.78 -8.71
C PRO A 309 4.98 11.79 -7.76
N LEU A 310 6.17 11.59 -8.33
CA LEU A 310 7.45 11.89 -7.70
C LEU A 310 8.03 13.15 -8.35
N LEU A 311 8.02 14.25 -7.60
CA LEU A 311 8.65 15.50 -8.04
C LEU A 311 10.07 15.62 -7.49
N LEU A 312 10.89 16.41 -8.19
CA LEU A 312 12.30 16.60 -7.85
C LEU A 312 12.54 18.00 -7.29
N VAL A 313 13.43 18.12 -6.32
CA VAL A 313 13.90 19.41 -5.78
C VAL A 313 15.43 19.50 -5.82
N ALA A 314 15.98 20.71 -5.63
CA ALA A 314 17.39 20.86 -5.31
C ALA A 314 17.58 20.74 -3.79
N THR A 315 18.82 20.57 -3.33
CA THR A 315 19.13 20.40 -1.90
C THR A 315 18.59 21.55 -1.06
N ASP A 316 18.78 22.79 -1.51
CA ASP A 316 18.47 24.00 -0.73
C ASP A 316 17.38 24.86 -1.38
N THR A 317 16.67 24.37 -2.39
CA THR A 317 15.67 25.16 -3.12
C THR A 317 14.60 24.26 -3.72
N VAL A 318 13.32 24.67 -3.63
CA VAL A 318 12.25 24.13 -4.48
C VAL A 318 12.29 24.91 -5.82
N PRO A 319 12.66 24.27 -6.94
CA PRO A 319 12.68 24.93 -8.23
C PRO A 319 11.28 25.39 -8.63
N GLU A 320 11.19 26.48 -9.39
CA GLU A 320 9.91 27.09 -9.74
C GLU A 320 8.97 26.12 -10.47
N ALA A 321 9.50 25.28 -11.36
CA ALA A 321 8.70 24.25 -12.04
C ALA A 321 8.07 23.25 -11.06
N THR A 322 8.81 22.86 -10.01
CA THR A 322 8.30 21.98 -8.96
C THR A 322 7.24 22.68 -8.10
N ARG A 323 7.46 23.96 -7.75
CA ARG A 323 6.46 24.75 -7.01
C ARG A 323 5.16 24.87 -7.80
N ALA A 324 5.24 25.31 -9.05
CA ALA A 324 4.08 25.51 -9.90
C ALA A 324 3.29 24.20 -10.10
N GLU A 325 4.00 23.07 -10.21
CA GLU A 325 3.36 21.77 -10.32
C GLU A 325 2.69 21.33 -9.01
N LEU A 326 3.31 21.56 -7.85
CA LEU A 326 2.67 21.32 -6.55
C LEU A 326 1.40 22.17 -6.37
N GLU A 327 1.42 23.42 -6.80
CA GLU A 327 0.23 24.29 -6.78
C GLU A 327 -0.87 23.74 -7.70
N ARG A 328 -0.53 23.31 -8.92
CA ARG A 328 -1.48 22.69 -9.86
C ARG A 328 -2.07 21.39 -9.31
N LEU A 329 -1.25 20.54 -8.71
CA LEU A 329 -1.68 19.26 -8.13
C LEU A 329 -2.58 19.45 -6.92
N SER A 330 -2.40 20.57 -6.18
CA SER A 330 -3.12 20.90 -4.96
C SER A 330 -3.16 19.73 -3.94
N PRO A 331 -2.00 19.20 -3.52
CA PRO A 331 -1.95 18.01 -2.67
C PRO A 331 -2.45 18.27 -1.26
N SER A 332 -3.01 17.25 -0.64
CA SER A 332 -3.36 17.24 0.79
C SER A 332 -2.15 16.89 1.67
N ARG A 333 -1.13 16.24 1.10
CA ARG A 333 0.09 15.86 1.81
C ARG A 333 1.27 15.76 0.86
N ILE A 334 2.44 16.17 1.36
CA ILE A 334 3.73 16.00 0.69
C ILE A 334 4.61 15.09 1.55
N THR A 335 5.27 14.13 0.93
CA THR A 335 6.26 13.27 1.61
C THR A 335 7.63 13.46 1.00
N ILE A 336 8.59 13.94 1.78
CA ILE A 336 9.98 14.05 1.38
C ILE A 336 10.67 12.70 1.58
N LEU A 337 11.38 12.24 0.56
CA LEU A 337 12.26 11.07 0.61
C LEU A 337 13.70 11.54 0.68
N GLY A 338 14.41 11.08 1.71
CA GLY A 338 15.81 11.39 1.93
C GLY A 338 16.08 12.34 3.10
N GLY A 339 17.31 12.28 3.59
CA GLY A 339 17.79 13.08 4.73
C GLY A 339 17.96 14.56 4.40
N GLN A 340 18.28 15.36 5.42
CA GLN A 340 18.46 16.82 5.28
C GLN A 340 19.66 17.20 4.40
N SER A 341 20.63 16.31 4.21
CA SER A 341 21.74 16.50 3.27
C SER A 341 21.30 16.41 1.80
N SER A 342 20.22 15.68 1.51
CA SER A 342 19.66 15.52 0.16
C SER A 342 18.59 16.58 -0.12
N VAL A 343 17.75 16.88 0.89
CA VAL A 343 16.67 17.87 0.85
C VAL A 343 16.63 18.60 2.18
N SER A 344 17.11 19.84 2.21
CA SER A 344 17.32 20.61 3.44
C SER A 344 16.04 20.84 4.25
N ALA A 345 16.22 21.25 5.51
CA ALA A 345 15.12 21.69 6.36
C ALA A 345 14.42 22.94 5.80
N ALA A 346 15.15 23.81 5.09
CA ALA A 346 14.58 24.99 4.45
C ALA A 346 13.60 24.60 3.34
N VAL A 347 13.97 23.63 2.49
CA VAL A 347 13.07 23.07 1.48
C VAL A 347 11.83 22.46 2.12
N GLN A 348 11.99 21.69 3.21
CA GLN A 348 10.84 21.12 3.92
C GLN A 348 9.91 22.20 4.49
N GLN A 349 10.47 23.26 5.08
CA GLN A 349 9.69 24.38 5.61
C GLN A 349 8.89 25.06 4.50
N GLU A 350 9.49 25.21 3.33
CA GLU A 350 8.85 25.80 2.17
C GLU A 350 7.71 24.94 1.62
N LEU A 351 7.94 23.62 1.47
CA LEU A 351 6.91 22.66 1.07
C LEU A 351 5.75 22.61 2.06
N ASN A 352 6.04 22.76 3.36
CA ASN A 352 5.00 22.84 4.40
C ASN A 352 4.13 24.09 4.30
N GLY A 353 4.56 25.12 3.57
CA GLY A 353 3.73 26.26 3.20
C GLY A 353 2.70 25.96 2.11
N ILE A 354 2.88 24.86 1.35
CA ILE A 354 1.96 24.41 0.29
C ILE A 354 0.99 23.37 0.86
N ALA A 355 1.49 22.31 1.49
CA ALA A 355 0.69 21.26 2.11
C ALA A 355 1.45 20.61 3.29
N PRO A 356 0.75 19.97 4.26
CA PRO A 356 1.39 19.24 5.34
C PRO A 356 2.50 18.31 4.83
N THR A 357 3.73 18.54 5.30
CA THR A 357 4.92 17.87 4.76
C THR A 357 5.60 16.98 5.80
N THR A 358 5.72 15.69 5.49
CA THR A 358 6.47 14.71 6.29
C THR A 358 7.78 14.32 5.60
N ARG A 359 8.66 13.63 6.32
CA ARG A 359 9.94 13.13 5.79
C ARG A 359 10.12 11.68 6.16
N ILE A 360 10.55 10.88 5.19
CA ILE A 360 11.04 9.52 5.36
C ILE A 360 12.53 9.54 5.02
N ALA A 361 13.37 9.21 5.99
CA ALA A 361 14.82 9.22 5.82
C ALA A 361 15.49 8.25 6.79
N GLY A 362 16.51 7.56 6.32
CA GLY A 362 17.43 6.77 7.13
C GLY A 362 18.79 7.45 7.29
N THR A 363 19.68 6.77 8.00
CA THR A 363 21.09 7.15 8.20
C THR A 363 21.95 6.92 6.96
N SER A 364 21.49 6.10 6.02
CA SER A 364 22.13 5.80 4.74
C SER A 364 21.08 5.67 3.63
N ARG A 365 21.51 5.60 2.36
CA ARG A 365 20.60 5.33 1.24
C ARG A 365 19.87 3.99 1.35
N PHE A 366 20.53 2.99 1.95
CA PHE A 366 19.98 1.66 2.15
C PHE A 366 18.90 1.68 3.25
N ASP A 367 19.19 2.38 4.34
CA ASP A 367 18.25 2.61 5.44
C ASP A 367 17.05 3.48 5.02
N THR A 368 17.26 4.52 4.20
CA THR A 368 16.15 5.27 3.60
C THR A 368 15.27 4.37 2.75
N ALA A 369 15.85 3.55 1.86
CA ALA A 369 15.08 2.64 1.02
C ALA A 369 14.29 1.61 1.84
N ALA A 370 14.91 1.03 2.88
CA ALA A 370 14.27 0.12 3.83
C ALA A 370 13.11 0.80 4.58
N THR A 371 13.29 2.04 5.03
CA THR A 371 12.25 2.80 5.73
C THR A 371 11.10 3.18 4.80
N VAL A 372 11.39 3.59 3.56
CA VAL A 372 10.36 3.84 2.53
C VAL A 372 9.56 2.57 2.27
N ALA A 373 10.24 1.43 2.10
CA ALA A 373 9.60 0.14 1.86
C ALA A 373 8.69 -0.28 3.02
N THR A 374 9.19 -0.26 4.26
CA THR A 374 8.40 -0.68 5.44
C THR A 374 7.28 0.30 5.81
N THR A 375 7.41 1.57 5.44
CA THR A 375 6.35 2.58 5.65
C THR A 375 5.23 2.44 4.62
N LEU A 376 5.56 2.30 3.34
CA LEU A 376 4.57 2.28 2.26
C LEU A 376 3.93 0.91 2.05
N TRP A 377 4.62 -0.17 2.41
CA TRP A 377 4.11 -1.54 2.41
C TRP A 377 3.89 -2.04 3.85
N SER A 378 3.29 -1.23 4.71
CA SER A 378 3.09 -1.56 6.13
C SER A 378 2.27 -2.84 6.38
N SER A 379 1.47 -3.26 5.39
CA SER A 379 0.72 -4.52 5.40
C SER A 379 1.51 -5.73 4.87
N GLY A 380 2.79 -5.54 4.52
CA GLY A 380 3.64 -6.55 3.91
C GLY A 380 3.51 -6.65 2.38
N THR A 381 4.43 -7.38 1.76
CA THR A 381 4.41 -7.76 0.34
C THR A 381 5.30 -8.98 0.09
N ARG A 382 4.91 -9.83 -0.85
CA ARG A 382 5.63 -11.08 -1.17
C ARG A 382 6.79 -10.87 -2.14
N ARG A 383 6.85 -9.73 -2.83
CA ARG A 383 7.83 -9.47 -3.88
C ARG A 383 8.57 -8.16 -3.61
N ALA A 384 9.87 -8.15 -3.87
CA ALA A 384 10.66 -6.93 -3.90
C ALA A 384 11.64 -6.96 -5.07
N VAL A 385 11.95 -5.78 -5.60
CA VAL A 385 13.04 -5.60 -6.56
C VAL A 385 14.26 -5.06 -5.82
N VAL A 386 15.41 -5.66 -6.05
CA VAL A 386 16.69 -5.25 -5.44
C VAL A 386 17.64 -4.76 -6.52
N VAL A 387 18.25 -3.61 -6.28
CA VAL A 387 19.21 -2.98 -7.20
C VAL A 387 20.44 -2.49 -6.45
N ASN A 388 21.53 -2.29 -7.18
CA ASN A 388 22.68 -1.59 -6.63
C ASN A 388 22.31 -0.12 -6.32
N GLY A 389 22.59 0.36 -5.12
CA GLY A 389 22.30 1.72 -4.66
C GLY A 389 23.47 2.71 -4.83
N GLU A 390 24.64 2.26 -5.26
CA GLU A 390 25.83 3.09 -5.51
C GLU A 390 25.88 3.60 -6.97
N GLY A 391 25.16 2.94 -7.88
CA GLY A 391 24.98 3.37 -9.27
C GLY A 391 23.54 3.17 -9.75
N PHE A 392 23.12 3.90 -10.77
CA PHE A 392 21.73 3.92 -11.23
C PHE A 392 21.47 3.11 -12.50
N ALA A 393 22.50 2.68 -13.21
CA ALA A 393 22.40 2.19 -14.60
C ALA A 393 21.30 1.13 -14.81
N ASP A 394 21.40 0.00 -14.10
CA ASP A 394 20.42 -1.09 -14.17
C ASP A 394 19.15 -0.79 -13.34
N ALA A 395 19.17 0.25 -12.52
CA ALA A 395 18.11 0.55 -11.56
C ALA A 395 16.98 1.42 -12.15
N LEU A 396 17.22 2.14 -13.26
CA LEU A 396 16.23 3.06 -13.83
C LEU A 396 14.92 2.38 -14.27
N SER A 397 14.96 1.09 -14.62
CA SER A 397 13.79 0.28 -14.97
C SER A 397 13.17 -0.46 -13.77
N ALA A 398 13.71 -0.30 -12.56
CA ALA A 398 13.27 -1.07 -11.39
C ALA A 398 11.92 -0.61 -10.84
N ALA A 399 11.63 0.70 -10.87
CA ALA A 399 10.38 1.23 -10.33
C ALA A 399 9.13 0.61 -10.99
N PRO A 400 8.98 0.61 -12.33
CA PRO A 400 7.82 -0.04 -12.96
C PRO A 400 7.77 -1.54 -12.73
N LEU A 401 8.91 -2.24 -12.69
CA LEU A 401 8.93 -3.67 -12.41
C LEU A 401 8.48 -3.99 -10.97
N ALA A 402 8.93 -3.19 -10.00
CA ALA A 402 8.53 -3.32 -8.62
C ALA A 402 7.03 -3.00 -8.45
N GLY A 403 6.55 -1.95 -9.13
CA GLY A 403 5.12 -1.62 -9.20
C GLY A 403 4.27 -2.73 -9.80
N LEU A 404 4.71 -3.36 -10.89
CA LEU A 404 4.06 -4.53 -11.49
C LEU A 404 3.92 -5.69 -10.49
N TYR A 405 4.91 -5.86 -9.62
CA TYR A 405 4.90 -6.89 -8.58
C TYR A 405 4.21 -6.49 -7.28
N GLY A 406 3.73 -5.24 -7.17
CA GLY A 406 3.17 -4.70 -5.93
C GLY A 406 4.20 -4.64 -4.80
N GLY A 407 5.48 -4.43 -5.12
CA GLY A 407 6.60 -4.49 -4.19
C GLY A 407 7.50 -3.26 -4.20
N PRO A 408 8.36 -3.09 -3.18
CA PRO A 408 9.31 -1.99 -3.10
C PRO A 408 10.53 -2.20 -3.99
N VAL A 409 11.28 -1.11 -4.18
CA VAL A 409 12.68 -1.15 -4.60
C VAL A 409 13.57 -1.02 -3.37
N LEU A 410 14.40 -2.02 -3.11
CA LEU A 410 15.40 -2.04 -2.05
C LEU A 410 16.81 -1.97 -2.63
N LEU A 411 17.75 -1.46 -1.84
CA LEU A 411 19.11 -1.16 -2.30
C LEU A 411 20.14 -2.09 -1.66
N VAL A 412 21.15 -2.47 -2.44
CA VAL A 412 22.35 -3.20 -1.99
C VAL A 412 23.61 -2.53 -2.56
N THR A 413 24.80 -2.91 -2.09
CA THR A 413 26.04 -2.56 -2.81
C THR A 413 26.37 -3.65 -3.81
N ARG A 414 27.50 -3.51 -4.51
CA ARG A 414 28.00 -4.59 -5.37
C ARG A 414 28.22 -5.88 -4.60
N ASP A 415 28.80 -5.80 -3.41
CA ASP A 415 29.36 -6.96 -2.70
C ASP A 415 28.74 -7.15 -1.31
N THR A 416 27.71 -6.40 -0.94
CA THR A 416 27.07 -6.48 0.38
C THR A 416 25.56 -6.25 0.27
N ALA A 417 24.78 -7.13 0.90
CA ALA A 417 23.40 -6.87 1.29
C ALA A 417 23.42 -6.20 2.69
N PRO A 418 23.12 -4.89 2.80
CA PRO A 418 23.08 -4.21 4.10
C PRO A 418 22.02 -4.84 5.01
N GLN A 419 22.26 -4.82 6.32
CA GLN A 419 21.36 -5.45 7.29
C GLN A 419 19.97 -4.82 7.25
N GLU A 420 19.89 -3.51 7.05
CA GLU A 420 18.63 -2.77 6.93
C GLU A 420 17.79 -3.26 5.74
N THR A 421 18.44 -3.67 4.65
CA THR A 421 17.76 -4.26 3.49
C THR A 421 17.25 -5.67 3.81
N LEU A 422 18.04 -6.49 4.51
CA LEU A 422 17.62 -7.84 4.92
C LEU A 422 16.46 -7.78 5.91
N ASP A 423 16.56 -6.92 6.92
CA ASP A 423 15.52 -6.70 7.93
C ASP A 423 14.22 -6.20 7.28
N ALA A 424 14.30 -5.30 6.30
CA ALA A 424 13.12 -4.86 5.55
C ALA A 424 12.47 -6.00 4.76
N LEU A 425 13.27 -6.87 4.11
CA LEU A 425 12.75 -8.04 3.41
C LEU A 425 12.05 -9.02 4.38
N ASP A 426 12.59 -9.21 5.58
CA ASP A 426 11.98 -10.04 6.63
C ASP A 426 10.68 -9.41 7.16
N GLN A 427 10.72 -8.13 7.53
CA GLN A 427 9.57 -7.40 8.08
C GLN A 427 8.41 -7.34 7.09
N LEU A 428 8.69 -7.19 5.80
CA LEU A 428 7.67 -7.13 4.76
C LEU A 428 7.12 -8.52 4.38
N GLY A 429 7.72 -9.62 4.85
CA GLY A 429 7.32 -10.96 4.44
C GLY A 429 7.66 -11.28 2.97
N VAL A 430 8.76 -10.72 2.45
CA VAL A 430 9.15 -10.92 1.05
C VAL A 430 9.63 -12.37 0.86
N THR A 431 8.96 -13.10 -0.03
CA THR A 431 9.30 -14.49 -0.38
C THR A 431 10.04 -14.59 -1.73
N THR A 432 9.97 -13.54 -2.55
CA THR A 432 10.63 -13.50 -3.86
C THR A 432 11.33 -12.18 -4.06
N VAL A 433 12.63 -12.23 -4.38
CA VAL A 433 13.46 -11.08 -4.69
C VAL A 433 13.88 -11.16 -6.14
N THR A 434 13.60 -10.10 -6.91
CA THR A 434 14.14 -9.93 -8.26
C THR A 434 15.30 -8.94 -8.22
N VAL A 435 16.51 -9.41 -8.49
CA VAL A 435 17.72 -8.58 -8.55
C VAL A 435 17.92 -8.06 -9.97
N LEU A 436 18.06 -6.74 -10.12
CA LEU A 436 18.35 -6.08 -11.39
C LEU A 436 19.84 -5.76 -11.51
N GLY A 437 20.43 -6.23 -12.60
CA GLY A 437 21.84 -6.03 -12.94
C GLY A 437 22.67 -7.30 -12.86
N GLY A 438 23.76 -7.33 -13.61
CA GLY A 438 24.63 -8.50 -13.69
C GLY A 438 25.57 -8.67 -12.48
N PRO A 439 26.36 -9.77 -12.40
CA PRO A 439 27.33 -10.03 -11.33
C PRO A 439 28.38 -8.93 -11.13
N GLY A 440 28.59 -8.10 -12.16
CA GLY A 440 29.46 -6.91 -12.09
C GLY A 440 28.83 -5.73 -11.32
N VAL A 441 27.53 -5.75 -11.09
CA VAL A 441 26.76 -4.69 -10.44
C VAL A 441 26.18 -5.16 -9.11
N VAL A 442 25.73 -6.41 -9.03
CA VAL A 442 25.33 -7.09 -7.79
C VAL A 442 25.91 -8.50 -7.82
N SER A 443 26.89 -8.80 -6.98
CA SER A 443 27.61 -10.07 -7.00
C SER A 443 26.74 -11.26 -6.60
N ASN A 444 27.17 -12.48 -6.92
CA ASN A 444 26.43 -13.68 -6.51
C ASN A 444 26.40 -13.87 -4.98
N ALA A 445 27.41 -13.38 -4.26
CA ALA A 445 27.40 -13.40 -2.80
C ALA A 445 26.24 -12.59 -2.21
N VAL A 446 25.87 -11.48 -2.85
CA VAL A 446 24.68 -10.70 -2.47
C VAL A 446 23.41 -11.49 -2.71
N LEU A 447 23.28 -12.20 -3.84
CA LEU A 447 22.12 -13.07 -4.10
C LEU A 447 22.00 -14.17 -3.05
N GLU A 448 23.11 -14.81 -2.69
CA GLU A 448 23.14 -15.83 -1.63
C GLU A 448 22.69 -15.25 -0.28
N ALA A 449 23.12 -14.04 0.07
CA ALA A 449 22.66 -13.35 1.28
C ALA A 449 21.15 -13.02 1.25
N LEU A 450 20.62 -12.65 0.07
CA LEU A 450 19.20 -12.31 -0.10
C LEU A 450 18.25 -13.51 0.05
N VAL A 451 18.74 -14.74 -0.16
CA VAL A 451 17.92 -15.95 0.04
C VAL A 451 17.41 -16.03 1.48
N GLY A 452 18.17 -15.61 2.50
CA GLY A 452 17.75 -15.77 3.90
C GLY A 452 17.51 -17.23 4.31
N GLY A 453 16.87 -17.46 5.46
CA GLY A 453 16.50 -18.82 5.91
C GLY A 453 17.59 -19.61 6.64
N GLY A 454 18.33 -18.95 7.55
CA GLY A 454 19.09 -19.55 8.65
C GLY A 454 20.02 -20.73 8.38
N ALA A 455 21.34 -20.50 8.44
CA ALA A 455 22.20 -21.42 9.17
C ALA A 455 22.13 -21.05 10.66
N SER A 456 21.06 -21.46 11.34
CA SER A 456 21.04 -21.52 12.80
C SER A 456 21.98 -22.64 13.24
N GLN A 457 23.16 -22.28 13.76
CA GLN A 457 24.04 -23.17 14.54
C GLN A 457 23.90 -22.86 16.02
#